data_AF-A0A3D3DNK4-F1
#
_entry.id   AF-A0A3D3DNK4-F1
#
_cell.length_a   1.000
_cell.length_b   1.000
_cell.length_c   1.000
_cell.angle_alpha   90.00
_cell.angle_beta   90.00
_cell.angle_gamma   90.00
#
_symmetry.space_group_name_H-M   'P 1'
#
loop_
_entity.id
_entity.type
_entity.pdbx_description
1 polymer ?
#
loop_
_entity_poly.entity_id
_entity_poly.type
_entity_poly.pdbx_seq_one_letter_code
_entity_poly.pdbx_strand_id
1 'polypeptide(L)' 'MIEFLQMGGYAIYVWPAYALTALTLAVSVIAPIRRRKRLVREILAIAVQKERSRSE' A
#
# COMPACT_ATOMS: atom_id res chain seq x y z
N MET A 1 20.33 24.10 -7.51
CA MET A 1 19.50 23.15 -6.72
C MET A 1 19.01 21.94 -7.53
N ILE A 2 18.90 22.00 -8.86
CA ILE A 2 18.49 20.84 -9.70
C ILE A 2 19.71 20.07 -10.26
N GLU A 3 20.94 20.55 -10.03
CA GLU A 3 22.19 19.95 -10.52
C GLU A 3 22.40 18.50 -10.02
N PHE A 4 21.88 18.13 -8.85
CA PHE A 4 21.87 16.75 -8.37
C PHE A 4 20.92 15.83 -9.15
N LEU A 5 19.81 16.39 -9.66
CA LEU A 5 18.90 15.67 -10.57
C LEU A 5 19.43 15.67 -12.01
N GLN A 6 20.26 16.64 -12.37
CA GLN A 6 20.88 16.79 -13.67
C GLN A 6 22.41 16.70 -13.57
N MET A 7 22.91 15.61 -13.00
CA MET A 7 24.33 15.23 -13.05
C MET A 7 24.70 14.76 -14.47
N GLY A 8 24.59 15.65 -15.47
CA GLY A 8 25.11 15.42 -16.83
C GLY A 8 24.71 14.09 -17.50
N GLY A 9 23.52 13.54 -17.19
CA GLY A 9 23.04 12.26 -17.74
C GLY A 9 23.14 11.04 -16.81
N TYR A 10 23.90 11.09 -15.72
CA TYR A 10 24.05 9.94 -14.80
C TYR A 10 22.82 9.63 -13.96
N ALA A 11 21.96 10.63 -13.75
CA ALA A 11 20.73 10.51 -12.99
C ALA A 11 19.83 9.36 -13.52
N ILE A 12 19.76 9.18 -14.84
CA ILE A 12 18.96 8.12 -15.48
C ILE A 12 19.37 6.70 -15.05
N TYR A 13 20.63 6.48 -14.64
CA TYR A 13 21.09 5.17 -14.19
C TYR A 13 20.80 4.92 -12.71
N VAL A 14 20.72 5.97 -11.90
CA VAL A 14 20.62 5.89 -10.45
C VAL A 14 19.16 5.90 -10.00
N TRP A 15 18.34 6.78 -10.58
CA TRP A 15 16.93 6.95 -10.22
C TRP A 15 16.08 5.68 -10.37
N PRO A 16 16.26 4.81 -11.39
CA PRO A 16 15.47 3.59 -11.50
C PRO A 16 15.68 2.64 -10.33
N ALA A 17 16.89 2.55 -9.76
CA ALA A 17 17.15 1.73 -8.59
C ALA A 17 16.38 2.26 -7.37
N TYR A 18 16.42 3.58 -7.11
CA TYR A 18 15.64 4.21 -6.06
C TYR A 18 14.12 4.09 -6.30
N ALA A 19 13.67 4.26 -7.53
CA ALA A 19 12.27 4.10 -7.91
C ALA A 19 11.80 2.67 -7.69
N LEU A 20 12.61 1.68 -8.04
CA LEU A 20 12.32 0.26 -7.81
C LEU A 20 12.23 -0.04 -6.31
N THR A 21 13.19 0.43 -5.51
CA THR A 21 13.15 0.28 -4.05
C THR A 21 11.91 0.94 -3.46
N ALA A 22 11.62 2.18 -3.85
CA ALA A 22 10.44 2.91 -3.39
C ALA A 22 9.15 2.21 -3.79
N LEU A 23 9.09 1.65 -5.01
CA LEU A 23 7.96 0.87 -5.50
C LEU A 23 7.78 -0.41 -4.68
N THR A 24 8.84 -1.18 -4.44
CA THR A 24 8.79 -2.38 -3.59
C THR A 24 8.33 -2.04 -2.18
N LEU A 25 8.84 -0.96 -1.59
CA LEU A 25 8.42 -0.49 -0.27
C LEU A 25 6.94 -0.09 -0.27
N ALA A 26 6.51 0.67 -1.27
CA ALA A 26 5.13 1.10 -1.43
C ALA A 26 4.19 -0.11 -1.58
N VAL A 27 4.53 -1.10 -2.39
CA VAL A 27 3.75 -2.34 -2.53
C VAL A 27 3.67 -3.08 -1.20
N SER A 28 4.79 -3.23 -0.49
CA SER A 28 4.86 -3.88 0.82
C SER A 28 4.03 -3.17 1.90
N VAL A 29 3.85 -1.86 1.81
CA VAL A 29 3.01 -1.08 2.74
C VAL A 29 1.54 -1.06 2.31
N ILE A 30 1.27 -0.89 1.01
CA ILE A 30 -0.09 -0.79 0.47
C ILE A 30 -0.83 -2.13 0.53
N ALA A 31 -0.14 -3.25 0.28
CA ALA A 31 -0.72 -4.59 0.33
C ALA A 31 -1.37 -4.93 1.69
N PRO A 32 -0.69 -4.81 2.84
CA PRO A 32 -1.31 -5.08 4.15
C PRO A 32 -2.40 -4.07 4.50
N ILE A 33 -2.27 -2.79 4.12
CA ILE A 33 -3.33 -1.79 4.35
C ILE A 33 -4.61 -2.17 3.60
N ARG A 34 -4.50 -2.55 2.32
CA ARG A 34 -5.65 -3.00 1.52
C ARG A 34 -6.26 -4.28 2.09
N ARG A 35 -5.43 -5.22 2.52
CA ARG A 35 -5.89 -6.48 3.13
C ARG A 35 -6.61 -6.23 4.45
N ARG A 36 -6.08 -5.36 5.32
CA ARG A 36 -6.71 -4.98 6.58
C ARG A 36 -8.09 -4.35 6.37
N LYS A 37 -8.23 -3.44 5.40
CA LYS A 37 -9.53 -2.82 5.05
C LYS A 37 -10.55 -3.84 4.54
N ARG A 38 -10.12 -4.94 3.91
CA ARG A 38 -11.02 -6.01 3.47
C ARG A 38 -11.46 -6.87 4.65
N LEU A 39 -10.51 -7.31 5.48
CA LEU A 39 -10.79 -8.15 6.65
C LEU A 39 -11.70 -7.45 7.66
N VAL A 40 -11.48 -6.16 7.95
CA VAL A 40 -12.34 -5.40 8.87
C VAL A 40 -13.78 -5.32 8.35
N ARG A 41 -13.97 -5.11 7.05
CA ARG A 41 -15.31 -5.09 6.45
C ARG A 41 -16.01 -6.44 6.56
N GLU A 42 -15.27 -7.52 6.37
CA GLU A 42 -15.79 -8.89 6.47
C GLU A 42 -16.20 -9.24 7.91
N ILE A 43 -15.37 -8.89 8.89
CA ILE A 43 -15.69 -9.07 10.32
C ILE A 43 -16.93 -8.27 10.71
N LEU A 44 -17.05 -7.01 10.27
CA LEU A 44 -18.22 -6.19 10.55
C LEU A 44 -19.50 -6.77 9.93
N ALA A 45 -19.42 -7.29 8.69
CA ALA A 45 -20.56 -7.93 8.03
C ALA A 45 -21.06 -9.16 8.80
N ILE A 46 -20.14 -9.99 9.30
CA ILE A 46 -20.47 -11.16 10.12
C ILE A 46 -21.07 -10.75 11.48
N ALA A 47 -20.52 -9.71 12.12
CA ALA A 47 -21.03 -9.21 13.39
C ALA A 47 -22.49 -8.74 13.27
N VAL A 48 -22.81 -8.00 12.20
CA VAL A 48 -24.19 -7.53 11.92
C VAL A 48 -25.16 -8.70 11.68
N GLN A 49 -24.72 -9.77 11.01
CA GLN A 49 -25.57 -10.96 10.81
C GLN A 49 -25.86 -11.72 12.10
N LYS A 50 -24.85 -11.86 12.98
CA LYS A 50 -24.99 -12.60 14.24
C LYS A 50 -25.94 -11.93 15.23
N GLU A 51 -26.01 -10.61 15.21
CA GLU A 51 -26.93 -9.85 16.06
C GLU A 51 -28.38 -10.07 15.65
N ARG A 52 -28.63 -10.24 14.35
CA ARG A 52 -29.96 -10.43 13.78
C ARG A 52 -30.55 -11.81 14.07
N SER A 53 -29.72 -12.86 14.11
CA SER A 53 -30.14 -14.22 14.44
C SER A 53 -30.30 -14.49 15.94
N ARG A 54 -29.90 -13.55 16.81
CA ARG A 54 -30.10 -13.66 18.28
C ARG A 54 -31.39 -12.98 18.75
N SER A 55 -32.00 -12.16 17.90
CA SER A 55 -33.23 -11.42 18.17
C SER A 55 -34.51 -12.09 17.66
N GLU A 56 -34.40 -13.26 17.03
CA GLU A 56 -35.51 -14.20 16.77
C GLU A 56 -35.46 -15.35 17.78
#